data_AF-A0A1Q3YW31-F1
#
_entry.id   AF-A0A1Q3YW31-F1
#
_cell.length_a   1.000
_cell.length_b   1.000
_cell.length_c   1.000
_cell.angle_alpha   90.00
_cell.angle_beta   90.00
_cell.angle_gamma   90.00
#
_symmetry.space_group_name_H-M   'P 1'
#
loop_
_entity.id
_entity.type
_entity.pdbx_description
1 polymer ?
#
loop_
_entity_poly.entity_id
_entity_poly.type
_entity_poly.pdbx_seq_one_letter_code
_entity_poly.pdbx_strand_id
1 'polypeptide(L)'
;MSPASVSVAPVDAAALAAVTTVTVFSVDDCSGLGDLAAIDPTAQATIGTNAAVTAAIKAAGYDGKQVVGYMLDGTSLTVVVK
;
A
#
# COMPACT_ATOMS: atom_id res chain seq x y z
N MET A 1 10.35 17.71 -3.32
CA MET A 1 9.37 16.62 -3.16
C MET A 1 9.69 15.99 -1.83
N SER A 2 8.86 16.22 -0.81
CA SER A 2 9.06 15.52 0.47
C SER A 2 8.97 14.03 0.19
N PRO A 3 9.86 13.18 0.73
CA PRO A 3 9.69 11.75 0.60
C PRO A 3 8.31 11.40 1.16
N ALA A 4 7.44 10.81 0.33
CA ALA A 4 6.20 10.24 0.83
C ALA A 4 6.61 9.16 1.83
N SER A 5 6.36 9.40 3.11
CA SER A 5 6.70 8.45 4.17
C SER A 5 5.77 7.26 4.08
N VAL A 6 6.31 6.04 4.07
CA VAL A 6 5.49 4.82 4.16
C VAL A 6 4.73 4.84 5.47
N SER A 7 3.40 4.81 5.37
CA SER A 7 2.49 4.68 6.49
C SER A 7 2.18 3.20 6.74
N VAL A 8 2.16 2.85 8.01
CA VAL A 8 1.71 1.55 8.53
C VAL A 8 0.45 1.71 9.39
N ALA A 9 -0.06 2.94 9.54
CA ALA A 9 -1.23 3.27 10.36
C ALA A 9 -2.55 3.02 9.60
N PRO A 10 -3.72 2.97 10.28
CA PRO A 10 -5.03 2.86 9.64
C PRO A 10 -5.20 3.82 8.47
N VAL A 11 -5.65 3.31 7.33
CA VAL A 11 -5.96 4.13 6.14
C VAL A 11 -7.40 4.63 6.22
N ASP A 12 -7.63 5.89 5.89
CA ASP A 12 -8.97 6.43 5.75
C ASP A 12 -9.66 5.83 4.52
N ALA A 13 -10.79 5.14 4.74
CA ALA A 13 -11.57 4.51 3.68
C ALA A 13 -12.14 5.52 2.66
N ALA A 14 -12.46 6.75 3.08
CA ALA A 14 -12.91 7.80 2.18
C ALA A 14 -11.77 8.29 1.27
N ALA A 15 -10.57 8.43 1.84
CA ALA A 15 -9.39 8.78 1.07
C ALA A 15 -8.99 7.66 0.08
N LEU A 16 -9.10 6.40 0.52
CA LEU A 16 -8.87 5.24 -0.34
C LEU A 16 -9.90 5.13 -1.50
N ALA A 17 -11.14 5.57 -1.28
CA ALA A 17 -12.17 5.61 -2.32
C ALA A 17 -11.90 6.67 -3.40
N ALA A 18 -11.13 7.72 -3.08
CA ALA A 18 -10.69 8.74 -4.03
C ALA A 18 -9.46 8.33 -4.86
N VAL A 19 -8.89 7.15 -4.60
CA VAL A 19 -7.72 6.64 -5.33
C VAL A 19 -8.10 6.28 -6.75
N THR A 20 -7.36 6.84 -7.70
CA THR A 20 -7.50 6.58 -9.14
C THR A 20 -6.29 5.86 -9.72
N THR A 21 -5.14 5.99 -9.06
CA THR A 21 -3.87 5.40 -9.48
C THR A 21 -3.33 4.53 -8.35
N VAL A 22 -3.02 3.28 -8.66
CA VAL A 22 -2.38 2.35 -7.72
C VAL A 22 -1.04 1.91 -8.28
N THR A 23 0.01 2.09 -7.50
CA THR A 23 1.35 1.59 -7.78
C THR A 23 1.72 0.56 -6.74
N VAL A 24 2.41 -0.52 -7.15
CA VAL A 24 2.87 -1.58 -6.24
C VAL A 24 4.40 -1.57 -6.25
N PHE A 25 5.00 -1.56 -5.06
CA PHE A 25 6.45 -1.61 -4.86
C PHE A 25 6.81 -2.79 -3.96
N SER A 26 7.81 -3.58 -4.34
CA SER A 26 8.38 -4.58 -3.43
C SER A 26 9.38 -3.93 -2.49
N VAL A 27 9.45 -4.40 -1.25
CA VAL A 27 10.56 -4.08 -0.35
C VAL A 27 11.90 -4.57 -0.90
N ASP A 28 11.90 -5.60 -1.76
CA ASP A 28 13.12 -6.08 -2.42
C ASP A 28 13.67 -5.06 -3.43
N ASP A 29 12.79 -4.26 -4.04
CA ASP A 29 13.18 -3.19 -4.97
C ASP A 29 13.81 -1.99 -4.23
N CYS A 30 13.63 -1.90 -2.91
CA CYS A 30 14.16 -0.83 -2.09
C CYS A 30 14.78 -1.40 -0.82
N SER A 31 16.06 -1.77 -0.92
CA SER A 31 16.88 -2.35 0.17
C SER A 31 16.80 -1.69 1.56
N GLY A 32 16.28 -0.46 1.67
CA GLY A 32 16.02 0.24 2.93
C GLY A 32 14.65 -0.03 3.58
N LEU A 33 13.74 -0.77 2.94
CA LEU A 33 12.37 -1.04 3.43
C LEU A 33 12.22 -2.40 4.13
N GLY A 34 13.30 -3.20 4.22
CA GLY A 34 13.28 -4.51 4.85
C GLY A 34 12.91 -4.51 6.34
N ASP A 35 13.15 -3.38 7.03
CA ASP A 35 12.85 -3.12 8.45
C ASP A 35 11.54 -2.33 8.68
N LEU A 36 10.66 -2.26 7.67
CA LEU A 36 9.33 -1.67 7.88
C LEU A 36 8.60 -2.38 9.03
N ALA A 37 8.06 -1.58 9.95
CA ALA A 37 7.15 -2.08 10.96
C ALA A 37 5.96 -2.79 10.29
N ALA A 38 5.40 -3.81 10.96
CA ALA A 38 4.21 -4.47 10.46
C ALA A 38 3.08 -3.45 10.26
N ILE A 39 2.40 -3.53 9.11
CA ILE A 39 1.21 -2.72 8.85
C ILE A 39 0.12 -3.02 9.88
N ASP A 40 -0.64 -1.99 10.26
CA ASP A 40 -1.85 -2.15 11.05
C ASP A 40 -2.82 -3.11 10.33
N PRO A 41 -3.37 -4.12 11.02
CA PRO A 41 -4.24 -5.11 10.40
C PRO A 41 -5.53 -4.49 9.83
N THR A 42 -6.01 -3.38 10.41
CA THR A 42 -7.15 -2.62 9.88
C THR A 42 -6.77 -1.97 8.56
N ALA A 43 -5.59 -1.35 8.47
CA ALA A 43 -5.11 -0.78 7.22
C ALA A 43 -4.96 -1.85 6.13
N GLN A 44 -4.36 -3.01 6.47
CA GLN A 44 -4.21 -4.12 5.54
C GLN A 44 -5.57 -4.63 5.03
N ALA A 45 -6.55 -4.78 5.94
CA ALA A 45 -7.90 -5.18 5.57
C ALA A 45 -8.58 -4.15 4.65
N THR A 46 -8.50 -2.85 4.99
CA THR A 46 -9.11 -1.78 4.19
C THR A 46 -8.46 -1.65 2.81
N ILE A 47 -7.14 -1.81 2.71
CA ILE A 47 -6.43 -1.86 1.42
C ILE A 47 -6.91 -3.06 0.60
N GLY A 48 -7.05 -4.24 1.24
CA GLY A 48 -7.51 -5.46 0.59
C GLY A 48 -8.99 -5.48 0.17
N THR A 49 -9.84 -4.60 0.72
CA THR A 49 -11.23 -4.45 0.28
C THR A 49 -11.37 -3.57 -0.96
N ASN A 50 -10.37 -2.77 -1.32
CA ASN A 50 -10.40 -1.95 -2.52
C ASN A 50 -10.08 -2.81 -3.77
N ALA A 51 -11.06 -2.95 -4.66
CA ALA A 51 -10.94 -3.78 -5.85
C ALA A 51 -9.82 -3.34 -6.80
N ALA A 52 -9.59 -2.04 -6.96
CA ALA A 52 -8.52 -1.52 -7.82
C ALA A 52 -7.14 -1.85 -7.24
N VAL A 53 -7.01 -1.77 -5.92
CA VAL A 53 -5.76 -2.10 -5.22
C VAL A 53 -5.47 -3.59 -5.29
N THR A 54 -6.46 -4.42 -4.98
CA THR A 54 -6.33 -5.88 -5.08
C THR A 54 -6.01 -6.33 -6.51
N ALA A 55 -6.57 -5.67 -7.53
CA ALA A 55 -6.23 -5.94 -8.92
C ALA A 55 -4.78 -5.56 -9.25
N ALA A 56 -4.30 -4.41 -8.79
CA ALA A 56 -2.92 -3.97 -9.01
C ALA A 56 -1.89 -4.87 -8.31
N ILE A 57 -2.13 -5.24 -7.04
CA ILE A 57 -1.28 -6.16 -6.27
C ILE A 57 -1.19 -7.52 -6.97
N LYS A 58 -2.35 -8.05 -7.42
CA LYS A 58 -2.40 -9.32 -8.14
C LYS A 58 -1.73 -9.25 -9.51
N ALA A 59 -1.87 -8.14 -10.23
CA ALA A 59 -1.18 -7.92 -11.51
C ALA A 59 0.34 -7.85 -11.33
N ALA A 60 0.82 -7.38 -10.17
CA ALA A 60 2.22 -7.41 -9.79
C ALA A 60 2.70 -8.80 -9.29
N GLY A 61 1.80 -9.79 -9.15
CA GLY A 61 2.15 -11.15 -8.73
C GLY A 61 2.15 -11.38 -7.22
N TYR A 62 1.61 -10.44 -6.44
CA TYR A 62 1.54 -10.51 -4.98
C TYR A 62 0.11 -10.76 -4.49
N ASP A 63 -0.03 -11.05 -3.20
CA ASP A 63 -1.32 -11.16 -2.50
C ASP A 63 -1.57 -9.95 -1.57
N GLY A 64 -2.83 -9.60 -1.31
CA GLY A 64 -3.17 -8.50 -0.39
C GLY A 64 -2.64 -8.69 1.04
N LYS A 65 -2.36 -9.94 1.44
CA LYS A 65 -1.72 -10.26 2.73
C LYS A 65 -0.24 -9.93 2.79
N GLN A 66 0.39 -9.71 1.64
CA GLN A 66 1.80 -9.33 1.52
C GLN A 66 2.01 -7.82 1.64
N VAL A 67 0.93 -7.04 1.73
CA VAL A 67 1.03 -5.60 1.97
C VAL A 67 1.61 -5.35 3.36
N VAL A 68 2.72 -4.62 3.41
CA VAL A 68 3.44 -4.23 4.63
C VAL A 68 3.44 -2.73 4.88
N GLY A 69 2.91 -1.94 3.95
CA GLY A 69 2.78 -0.50 4.10
C GLY A 69 2.10 0.14 2.90
N TYR A 70 1.80 1.43 3.01
CA TYR A 70 1.26 2.21 1.91
C TYR A 70 1.70 3.67 1.99
N MET A 71 1.60 4.36 0.86
CA MET A 71 1.77 5.81 0.77
C MET A 71 0.58 6.34 -0.01
N LEU A 72 -0.20 7.21 0.61
CA LEU A 72 -1.32 7.87 -0.05
C LEU A 72 -0.96 9.33 -0.29
N ASP A 73 -0.91 9.73 -1.56
CA ASP A 73 -0.67 11.11 -1.98
C ASP A 73 -1.83 11.58 -2.87
N GLY A 74 -2.80 12.25 -2.25
CA GLY A 74 -4.04 12.67 -2.89
C GLY A 74 -4.82 11.48 -3.46
N THR A 75 -4.84 11.35 -4.79
CA THR A 75 -5.55 10.29 -5.51
C THR A 75 -4.63 9.15 -5.96
N SER A 76 -3.35 9.19 -5.57
CA SER A 76 -2.37 8.16 -5.88
C SER A 76 -2.05 7.34 -4.64
N LEU A 77 -2.25 6.02 -4.73
CA LEU A 77 -1.84 5.08 -3.70
C LEU A 77 -0.63 4.30 -4.20
N THR A 78 0.41 4.27 -3.38
CA THR A 78 1.49 3.31 -3.51
C THR A 78 1.38 2.27 -2.42
N VAL A 79 1.40 0.99 -2.79
CA VAL A 79 1.34 -0.13 -1.86
C VAL A 79 2.71 -0.78 -1.81
N VAL A 80 3.20 -1.03 -0.61
CA VAL A 80 4.48 -1.71 -0.37
C VAL A 80 4.20 -3.16 0.01
N VAL A 81 4.82 -4.10 -0.69
CA VAL A 81 4.63 -5.56 -0.50
C VAL A 81 5.94 -6.27 -0.16
N LYS A 82 5.85 -7.42 0.51
CA LYS A 82 6.97 -8.30 0.87
C LYS A 82 6.64 -9.78 0.63
#